data_AF-A0A9E3BSP4-F1
#
_entry.id   AF-A0A9E3BSP4-F1
#
_cell.length_a   1.000
_cell.length_b   1.000
_cell.length_c   1.000
_cell.angle_alpha   90.00
_cell.angle_beta   90.00
_cell.angle_gamma   90.00
#
_symmetry.space_group_name_H-M   'P 1'
#
loop_
_entity.id
_entity.type
_entity.pdbx_description
1 polymer ?
#
loop_
_entity_poly.entity_id
_entity_poly.type
_entity_poly.pdbx_seq_one_letter_code
_entity_poly.pdbx_strand_id
1 'polypeptide(L)'
;MTTYDDATLLAYLDGELAGAESEALEADLVRDEKLAERLQAFAGSGALLRAALSPATHGHMPALPQPDFTARPAASWRRFAPYAAIAATIALLIGAGVGFGTGDFLARRNFELASEQRARDSALAEATLRRALETQVSGTPVSWENPDSGASGTVKPTRTFKNHNDQFCREYERVETTSARTETISGIACRSDDGQWRTRAVFYRD
;
A
#
# COMPACT_ATOMS: atom_id res chain seq x y z
N MET A 1 13.37 -9.86 27.59
CA MET A 1 12.88 -9.58 26.22
C MET A 1 13.45 -8.22 25.87
N THR A 2 14.45 -8.22 25.00
CA THR A 2 15.15 -6.99 24.58
C THR A 2 14.21 -6.23 23.67
N THR A 3 13.94 -4.96 23.98
CA THR A 3 13.04 -4.14 23.16
C THR A 3 13.88 -3.38 22.14
N TYR A 4 13.69 -3.67 20.86
CA TYR A 4 14.32 -2.95 19.76
C TYR A 4 13.43 -1.79 19.31
N ASP A 5 13.99 -0.58 19.22
CA ASP A 5 13.30 0.58 18.66
C ASP A 5 13.32 0.55 17.13
N ASP A 6 12.50 1.40 16.50
CA ASP A 6 12.40 1.44 15.03
C ASP A 6 13.72 1.91 14.38
N ALA A 7 14.48 2.77 15.05
CA ALA A 7 15.75 3.26 14.55
C ALA A 7 16.78 2.12 14.42
N THR A 8 16.83 1.21 15.38
CA THR A 8 17.73 0.04 15.37
C THR A 8 17.35 -0.93 14.25
N LEU A 9 16.04 -1.16 14.04
CA LEU A 9 15.57 -2.03 12.95
C LEU A 9 15.87 -1.44 11.57
N LEU A 10 15.74 -0.12 11.41
CA LEU A 10 16.10 0.57 10.18
C LEU A 10 17.62 0.56 9.95
N ALA A 11 18.42 0.83 10.98
CA ALA A 11 19.88 0.73 10.90
C ALA A 11 20.34 -0.68 10.50
N TYR A 12 19.67 -1.73 10.97
CA TYR A 12 19.92 -3.09 10.53
C TYR A 12 19.60 -3.29 9.03
N LEU A 13 18.45 -2.79 8.55
CA LEU A 13 18.07 -2.88 7.13
C LEU A 13 19.01 -2.09 6.20
N ASP A 14 19.53 -0.96 6.67
CA ASP A 14 20.48 -0.13 5.93
C ASP A 14 21.93 -0.65 6.03
N GLY A 15 22.18 -1.69 6.84
CA GLY A 15 23.51 -2.28 7.05
C GLY A 15 24.42 -1.44 7.97
N GLU A 16 23.85 -0.48 8.69
CA GLU A 16 24.54 0.42 9.62
C GLU A 16 24.63 -0.15 11.05
N LEU A 17 23.92 -1.25 11.35
CA LEU A 17 24.01 -1.93 12.64
C LEU A 17 25.20 -2.90 12.67
N ALA A 18 26.11 -2.72 13.64
CA ALA A 18 27.40 -3.42 13.66
C ALA A 18 27.48 -4.56 14.68
N GLY A 19 28.21 -5.62 14.30
CA GLY A 19 28.77 -6.62 15.22
C GLY A 19 27.78 -7.29 16.16
N ALA A 20 28.07 -7.23 17.46
CA ALA A 20 27.32 -7.95 18.50
C ALA A 20 25.84 -7.53 18.61
N GLU A 21 25.49 -6.30 18.24
CA GLU A 21 24.09 -5.83 18.25
C GLU A 21 23.29 -6.44 17.10
N SER A 22 23.90 -6.61 15.92
CA SER A 22 23.28 -7.33 14.78
C SER A 22 23.08 -8.80 15.11
N GLU A 23 24.11 -9.46 15.66
CA GLU A 23 24.02 -10.89 16.03
C GLU A 23 22.94 -11.15 17.10
N ALA A 24 22.83 -10.25 18.09
CA ALA A 24 21.79 -10.33 19.11
C ALA A 24 20.38 -10.14 18.51
N LEU A 25 20.23 -9.15 17.62
CA LEU A 25 18.97 -8.89 16.92
C LEU A 25 18.57 -10.08 16.03
N GLU A 26 19.51 -10.66 15.28
CA GLU A 26 19.27 -11.85 14.45
C GLU A 26 18.83 -13.05 15.28
N ALA A 27 19.48 -13.28 16.42
CA ALA A 27 19.10 -14.35 17.34
C ALA A 27 17.67 -14.16 17.90
N ASP A 28 17.30 -12.91 18.21
CA ASP A 28 15.95 -12.58 18.70
C ASP A 28 14.90 -12.64 17.58
N LEU A 29 15.22 -12.25 16.34
CA LEU A 29 14.34 -12.35 15.17
C LEU A 29 13.93 -13.79 14.84
N VAL A 30 14.80 -14.77 15.09
CA VAL A 30 14.48 -16.20 14.91
C VAL A 30 13.45 -16.70 15.92
N ARG A 31 13.39 -16.07 17.10
CA ARG A 31 12.54 -16.52 18.22
C ARG A 31 11.25 -15.72 18.37
N ASP A 32 11.25 -14.46 17.94
CA ASP A 32 10.13 -13.53 18.08
C ASP A 32 9.49 -13.21 16.71
N GLU A 33 8.38 -13.88 16.44
CA GLU A 33 7.58 -13.70 15.23
C GLU A 33 7.08 -12.25 15.07
N LYS A 34 6.70 -11.57 16.16
CA LYS A 34 6.21 -10.18 16.09
C LYS A 34 7.32 -9.20 15.75
N LEU A 35 8.54 -9.46 16.25
CA LEU A 35 9.72 -8.67 15.88
C LEU A 35 10.04 -8.85 14.39
N ALA A 36 9.95 -10.09 13.88
CA ALA A 36 10.16 -10.39 12.48
C ALA A 36 9.11 -9.73 11.57
N GLU A 37 7.83 -9.78 11.93
CA GLU A 37 6.74 -9.09 11.21
C GLU A 37 6.99 -7.57 11.12
N ARG A 38 7.42 -6.96 12.22
CA ARG A 38 7.72 -5.52 12.26
C ARG A 38 8.89 -5.15 11.36
N LEU A 39 9.96 -5.95 11.33
CA LEU A 39 11.08 -5.75 10.41
C LEU A 39 10.67 -5.94 8.94
N GLN A 40 9.82 -6.93 8.64
CA GLN A 40 9.29 -7.17 7.30
C GLN A 40 8.44 -5.99 6.79
N ALA A 41 7.68 -5.33 7.66
CA ALA A 41 6.90 -4.14 7.28
C ALA A 41 7.79 -3.00 6.76
N PHE A 42 8.93 -2.76 7.42
CA PHE A 42 9.91 -1.76 6.98
C PHE A 42 10.60 -2.18 5.67
N ALA A 43 11.03 -3.44 5.56
CA ALA A 43 11.64 -3.96 4.34
C ALA A 43 10.70 -3.87 3.12
N GLY A 44 9.40 -4.15 3.30
CA GLY A 44 8.39 -4.05 2.26
C GLY A 44 8.20 -2.63 1.73
N SER A 45 8.21 -1.64 2.63
CA SER A 45 8.10 -0.23 2.25
C SER A 45 9.33 0.26 1.46
N GLY A 46 10.54 -0.16 1.87
CA GLY A 46 11.78 0.14 1.14
C GLY A 46 11.81 -0.48 -0.26
N ALA A 47 11.28 -1.69 -0.43
CA ALA A 47 11.19 -2.35 -1.73
C ALA A 47 10.26 -1.61 -2.70
N LEU A 48 9.08 -1.18 -2.23
CA LEU A 48 8.14 -0.39 -3.03
C LEU A 48 8.74 0.95 -3.47
N LEU A 49 9.43 1.65 -2.55
CA LEU A 49 10.08 2.92 -2.83
C LEU A 49 11.19 2.73 -3.88
N ARG A 50 12.02 1.70 -3.72
CA ARG A 50 13.11 1.39 -4.67
C ARG A 50 12.56 1.00 -6.04
N ALA A 51 11.46 0.24 -6.12
CA ALA A 51 10.79 -0.06 -7.38
C ALA A 51 10.27 1.20 -8.07
N ALA A 52 9.69 2.14 -7.32
CA ALA A 52 9.20 3.40 -7.85
C ALA A 52 10.33 4.33 -8.34
N LEU A 53 11.47 4.40 -7.64
CA LEU A 53 12.60 5.26 -7.99
C LEU A 53 13.62 4.63 -8.95
N SER A 54 13.59 3.31 -9.17
CA SER A 54 14.51 2.60 -10.05
C SER A 54 14.66 3.23 -11.46
N PRO A 55 13.60 3.71 -12.13
CA PRO A 55 13.75 4.37 -13.43
C PRO A 55 14.52 5.70 -13.37
N ALA A 56 14.46 6.41 -12.23
CA ALA A 56 15.09 7.71 -12.04
C ALA A 56 16.57 7.60 -11.65
N THR A 57 16.97 6.53 -10.96
CA THR A 57 18.35 6.34 -10.51
C THR A 57 19.31 5.90 -11.61
N HIS A 58 18.80 5.39 -12.75
CA HIS A 58 19.61 4.96 -13.89
C HIS A 58 19.84 6.09 -14.92
N GLY A 59 19.27 7.27 -14.73
CA GLY A 59 19.49 8.43 -15.60
C GLY A 59 20.85 9.10 -15.35
N HIS A 60 21.52 9.55 -16.41
CA HIS A 60 22.67 10.45 -16.31
C HIS A 60 22.22 11.71 -15.54
N MET A 61 22.68 11.91 -14.31
CA MET A 61 22.44 13.18 -13.63
C MET A 61 23.04 14.29 -14.51
N PRO A 62 22.24 15.26 -14.99
CA PRO A 62 22.80 16.39 -15.71
C PRO A 62 23.78 17.10 -14.76
N ALA A 63 24.95 17.45 -15.28
CA ALA A 63 25.92 18.20 -14.50
C ALA A 63 25.24 19.45 -13.94
N LEU A 64 25.30 19.61 -12.61
CA LEU A 64 24.77 20.81 -11.98
C LEU A 64 25.54 22.03 -12.53
N PRO A 65 24.84 23.14 -12.82
CA PRO A 65 25.50 24.40 -13.15
C PRO A 65 26.50 24.72 -12.04
N GLN A 66 27.76 24.95 -12.41
CA GLN A 66 28.77 25.38 -11.45
C GLN A 66 28.34 26.75 -10.90
N PRO A 67 28.22 26.93 -9.57
CA PRO A 67 27.85 28.20 -9.01
C PRO A 67 28.90 29.26 -9.39
N ASP A 68 28.42 30.34 -10.02
CA ASP A 68 29.25 31.49 -10.34
C ASP A 68 29.43 32.32 -9.07
N PHE A 69 30.57 32.18 -8.40
CA PHE A 69 30.88 32.86 -7.13
C PHE A 69 31.28 34.33 -7.31
N THR A 70 30.99 34.94 -8.47
CA THR A 70 31.25 36.35 -8.67
C THR A 70 30.37 37.19 -7.74
N ALA A 71 31.02 37.93 -6.84
CA ALA A 71 30.35 38.78 -5.88
C ALA A 71 29.54 39.86 -6.63
N ARG A 72 28.20 39.75 -6.58
CA ARG A 72 27.31 40.80 -7.10
C ARG A 72 27.54 42.07 -6.29
N PRO A 73 27.65 43.26 -6.92
CA PRO A 73 27.75 44.50 -6.19
C PRO A 73 26.51 44.68 -5.31
N ALA A 74 26.72 45.04 -4.04
CA ALA A 74 25.63 45.20 -3.08
C ALA A 74 24.64 46.26 -3.57
N ALA A 75 23.43 45.82 -3.94
CA ALA A 75 22.35 46.73 -4.34
C ALA A 75 21.94 47.62 -3.16
N SER A 76 21.77 48.91 -3.44
CA SER A 76 21.59 50.02 -2.48
C SER A 76 20.21 50.08 -1.80
N TRP A 77 19.52 48.96 -1.62
CA TRP A 77 18.16 48.91 -1.06
C TRP A 77 18.08 49.14 0.47
N ARG A 78 19.19 49.56 1.09
CA ARG A 78 19.32 49.84 2.54
C ARG A 78 18.47 50.99 3.09
N ARG A 79 17.54 51.58 2.32
CA ARG A 79 16.75 52.74 2.76
C ARG A 79 15.34 52.42 3.30
N PHE A 80 14.88 51.17 3.24
CA PHE A 80 13.52 50.79 3.70
C PHE A 80 13.47 49.57 4.65
N ALA A 81 14.58 49.27 5.34
CA ALA A 81 14.81 47.99 6.01
C ALA A 81 13.93 47.61 7.24
N PRO A 82 13.37 48.49 8.08
CA PRO A 82 12.81 48.01 9.36
C PRO A 82 11.38 47.43 9.26
N TYR A 83 10.60 47.77 8.22
CA TYR A 83 9.19 47.32 8.13
C TYR A 83 8.97 46.10 7.23
N ALA A 84 9.90 45.82 6.31
CA ALA A 84 9.78 44.66 5.40
C ALA A 84 10.04 43.31 6.10
N ALA A 85 10.86 43.29 7.16
CA ALA A 85 11.24 42.04 7.84
C ALA A 85 10.15 41.49 8.77
N ILE A 86 9.28 42.33 9.35
CA ILE A 86 8.23 41.91 10.29
C ILE A 86 6.99 41.37 9.55
N ALA A 87 6.67 41.91 8.37
CA ALA A 87 5.55 41.44 7.57
C ALA A 87 5.77 40.02 7.01
N ALA A 88 7.02 39.65 6.72
CA ALA A 88 7.36 38.35 6.15
C ALA A 88 7.18 37.19 7.13
N THR A 89 7.43 37.37 8.43
CA THR A 89 7.31 36.30 9.44
C THR A 89 5.86 35.98 9.79
N ILE A 90 4.98 36.97 9.85
CA ILE A 90 3.54 36.77 10.11
C ILE A 90 2.88 36.03 8.93
N ALA A 91 3.21 36.40 7.70
CA ALA A 91 2.71 35.71 6.50
C ALA A 91 3.15 34.24 6.43
N LEU A 92 4.37 33.92 6.89
CA LEU A 92 4.90 32.56 6.89
C LEU A 92 4.28 31.69 7.99
N LEU A 93 3.97 32.25 9.17
CA LEU A 93 3.28 31.52 10.24
C LEU A 93 1.81 31.23 9.89
N ILE A 94 1.11 32.18 9.26
CA ILE A 94 -0.27 31.95 8.79
C ILE A 94 -0.28 30.99 7.59
N GLY A 95 0.65 31.16 6.64
CA GLY A 95 0.79 30.29 5.47
C GLY A 95 1.14 28.85 5.83
N ALA A 96 2.07 28.63 6.77
CA ALA A 96 2.44 27.30 7.23
C ALA A 96 1.34 26.65 8.10
N GLY A 97 0.71 27.41 9.00
CA GLY A 97 -0.36 26.90 9.86
C GLY A 97 -1.62 26.49 9.09
N VAL A 98 -2.04 27.31 8.12
CA VAL A 98 -3.20 26.99 7.26
C VAL A 98 -2.83 25.92 6.22
N GLY A 99 -1.65 26.00 5.60
CA GLY A 99 -1.23 25.04 4.56
C GLY A 99 -1.06 23.61 5.07
N PHE A 100 -0.42 23.42 6.24
CA PHE A 100 -0.22 22.09 6.82
C PHE A 100 -1.51 21.53 7.45
N GLY A 101 -2.27 22.38 8.15
CA GLY A 101 -3.50 21.95 8.83
C GLY A 101 -4.64 21.59 7.87
N THR A 102 -4.80 22.34 6.77
CA THR A 102 -5.84 22.04 5.76
C THR A 102 -5.47 20.85 4.87
N GLY A 103 -4.19 20.69 4.53
CA GLY A 103 -3.70 19.56 3.75
C GLY A 103 -3.90 18.22 4.47
N ASP A 104 -3.51 18.14 5.75
CA ASP A 104 -3.65 16.92 6.55
C ASP A 104 -5.12 16.56 6.80
N PHE A 105 -5.99 17.54 7.09
CA PHE A 105 -7.42 17.30 7.30
C PHE A 105 -8.12 16.75 6.05
N LEU A 106 -7.87 17.35 4.88
CA LEU A 106 -8.45 16.89 3.62
C LEU A 106 -7.91 15.51 3.22
N ALA A 107 -6.61 15.25 3.43
CA ALA A 107 -6.01 13.96 3.17
C ALA A 107 -6.65 12.84 4.03
N ARG A 108 -6.84 13.10 5.34
CA ARG A 108 -7.48 12.14 6.25
C ARG A 108 -8.92 11.82 5.88
N ARG A 109 -9.72 12.86 5.57
CA ARG A 109 -11.12 12.69 5.12
C ARG A 109 -11.22 11.86 3.84
N ASN A 110 -10.37 12.15 2.86
CA ASN A 110 -10.35 11.42 1.60
C ASN A 110 -9.91 9.97 1.78
N PHE A 111 -8.94 9.72 2.67
CA PHE A 111 -8.50 8.37 3.01
C PHE A 111 -9.62 7.56 3.69
N GLU A 112 -10.35 8.16 4.63
CA GLU A 112 -11.46 7.51 5.32
C GLU A 112 -12.57 7.08 4.35
N LEU A 113 -13.02 7.99 3.48
CA LEU A 113 -14.03 7.68 2.46
C LEU A 113 -13.54 6.59 1.49
N ALA A 114 -12.28 6.64 1.07
CA ALA A 114 -11.71 5.62 0.21
C ALA A 114 -11.61 4.25 0.91
N SER A 115 -11.36 4.23 2.22
CA SER A 115 -11.30 2.98 3.00
C SER A 115 -12.67 2.34 3.15
N GLU A 116 -13.71 3.14 3.40
CA GLU A 116 -15.08 2.64 3.53
C GLU A 116 -15.57 2.06 2.20
N GLN A 117 -15.30 2.74 1.08
CA GLN A 117 -15.68 2.24 -0.23
C GLN A 117 -14.98 0.93 -0.59
N ARG A 118 -13.67 0.81 -0.30
CA ARG A 118 -12.96 -0.47 -0.49
C ARG A 118 -13.55 -1.61 0.35
N ALA A 119 -14.00 -1.31 1.57
CA ALA A 119 -14.66 -2.31 2.42
C ALA A 119 -16.01 -2.74 1.85
N ARG A 120 -16.77 -1.82 1.22
CA ARG A 120 -18.01 -2.18 0.50
C ARG A 120 -17.72 -3.00 -0.75
N ASP A 121 -16.72 -2.62 -1.54
CA ASP A 121 -16.29 -3.35 -2.73
C ASP A 121 -15.94 -4.81 -2.39
N SER A 122 -15.11 -5.01 -1.36
CA SER A 122 -14.69 -6.35 -0.94
C SER A 122 -15.87 -7.18 -0.43
N ALA A 123 -16.79 -6.59 0.34
CA ALA A 123 -17.98 -7.26 0.83
C ALA A 123 -18.91 -7.71 -0.31
N LEU A 124 -19.12 -6.87 -1.33
CA LEU A 124 -19.91 -7.22 -2.51
C LEU A 124 -19.27 -8.33 -3.33
N ALA A 125 -17.95 -8.25 -3.55
CA ALA A 125 -17.20 -9.28 -4.24
C ALA A 125 -17.28 -10.64 -3.52
N GLU A 126 -17.09 -10.65 -2.19
CA GLU A 126 -17.12 -11.87 -1.39
C GLU A 126 -18.53 -12.48 -1.27
N ALA A 127 -19.55 -11.65 -1.09
CA ALA A 127 -20.95 -12.11 -1.12
C ALA A 127 -21.31 -12.72 -2.48
N THR A 128 -20.83 -12.13 -3.56
CA THR A 128 -21.06 -12.62 -4.92
C THR A 128 -20.30 -13.91 -5.20
N LEU A 129 -19.06 -14.03 -4.71
CA LEU A 129 -18.31 -15.27 -4.75
C LEU A 129 -19.06 -16.40 -4.04
N ARG A 130 -19.50 -16.17 -2.81
CA ARG A 130 -20.29 -17.17 -2.04
C ARG A 130 -21.57 -17.56 -2.78
N ARG A 131 -22.30 -16.59 -3.32
CA ARG A 131 -23.53 -16.84 -4.08
C ARG A 131 -23.24 -17.67 -5.34
N ALA A 132 -22.22 -17.29 -6.12
CA ALA A 132 -21.85 -18.00 -7.34
C ALA A 132 -21.45 -19.45 -7.05
N LEU A 133 -20.64 -19.67 -6.00
CA LEU A 133 -20.19 -20.99 -5.60
C LEU A 133 -21.30 -21.85 -5.01
N GLU A 134 -22.32 -21.26 -4.38
CA GLU A 134 -23.43 -22.01 -3.81
C GLU A 134 -24.53 -22.33 -4.83
N THR A 135 -24.91 -21.39 -5.69
CA THR A 135 -26.15 -21.52 -6.48
C THR A 135 -25.93 -21.74 -7.97
N GLN A 136 -24.76 -21.41 -8.51
CA GLN A 136 -24.53 -21.51 -9.96
C GLN A 136 -23.91 -22.83 -10.39
N VAL A 137 -24.25 -23.24 -11.60
CA VAL A 137 -23.55 -24.31 -12.31
C VAL A 137 -22.23 -23.79 -12.88
N SER A 138 -21.30 -24.70 -13.15
CA SER A 138 -20.03 -24.32 -13.76
C SER A 138 -20.24 -23.72 -15.15
N GLY A 139 -19.56 -22.61 -15.43
CA GLY A 139 -19.67 -21.80 -16.64
C GLY A 139 -20.60 -20.59 -16.52
N THR A 140 -21.45 -20.52 -15.50
CA THR A 140 -22.40 -19.40 -15.33
C THR A 140 -21.82 -18.30 -14.44
N PRO A 141 -21.57 -17.08 -14.98
CA PRO A 141 -21.07 -15.97 -14.19
C PRO A 141 -22.16 -15.28 -13.36
N VAL A 142 -21.77 -14.73 -12.21
CA VAL A 142 -22.57 -13.78 -11.42
C VAL A 142 -21.80 -12.47 -11.32
N SER A 143 -22.46 -11.35 -11.57
CA SER A 143 -21.85 -10.03 -11.49
C SER A 143 -22.15 -9.31 -10.17
N TRP A 144 -21.31 -8.33 -9.86
CA TRP A 144 -21.54 -7.34 -8.82
C TRP A 144 -21.03 -5.98 -9.30
N GLU A 145 -21.60 -4.93 -8.72
CA GLU A 145 -21.19 -3.55 -8.97
C GLU A 145 -21.36 -2.73 -7.69
N ASN A 146 -20.46 -1.79 -7.48
CA ASN A 146 -20.61 -0.73 -6.50
C ASN A 146 -20.70 0.61 -7.25
N PRO A 147 -21.89 1.23 -7.30
CA PRO A 147 -22.07 2.51 -8.00
C PRO A 147 -21.34 3.68 -7.32
N ASP A 148 -21.00 3.58 -6.03
CA ASP A 148 -20.34 4.65 -5.30
C ASP A 148 -18.84 4.74 -5.63
N SER A 149 -18.17 3.59 -5.75
CA SER A 149 -16.75 3.50 -6.09
C SER A 149 -16.50 3.35 -7.60
N GLY A 150 -17.52 2.92 -8.34
CA GLY A 150 -17.42 2.51 -9.75
C GLY A 150 -16.76 1.14 -9.94
N ALA A 151 -16.44 0.42 -8.86
CA ALA A 151 -15.89 -0.92 -8.95
C ALA A 151 -16.96 -1.93 -9.39
N SER A 152 -16.57 -2.92 -10.16
CA SER A 152 -17.46 -4.00 -10.60
C SER A 152 -16.69 -5.28 -10.81
N GLY A 153 -17.40 -6.40 -10.93
CA GLY A 153 -16.74 -7.66 -11.20
C GLY A 153 -17.70 -8.79 -11.52
N THR A 154 -17.11 -9.93 -11.85
CA THR A 154 -17.84 -11.17 -12.11
C THR A 154 -17.15 -12.34 -11.43
N VAL A 155 -17.93 -13.35 -11.02
CA VAL A 155 -17.44 -14.63 -10.52
C VAL A 155 -18.10 -15.75 -11.29
N LYS A 156 -17.30 -16.64 -11.86
CA LYS A 156 -17.74 -17.78 -12.67
C LYS A 156 -17.10 -19.06 -12.13
N PRO A 157 -17.88 -19.97 -11.52
CA PRO A 157 -17.38 -21.30 -11.19
C PRO A 157 -16.99 -22.02 -12.50
N THR A 158 -15.82 -22.65 -12.56
CA THR A 158 -15.32 -23.32 -13.77
C THR A 158 -15.35 -24.83 -13.66
N ARG A 159 -15.10 -25.37 -12.46
CA ARG A 159 -15.06 -26.82 -12.22
C ARG A 159 -15.47 -27.15 -10.80
N THR A 160 -16.13 -28.29 -10.60
CA THR A 160 -16.45 -28.87 -9.28
C THR A 160 -15.78 -30.23 -9.15
N PHE A 161 -15.15 -30.51 -8.02
CA PHE A 161 -14.49 -31.78 -7.72
C PHE A 161 -14.52 -32.07 -6.22
N LYS A 162 -14.15 -33.28 -5.80
CA LYS A 162 -13.90 -33.60 -4.38
C LYS A 162 -12.41 -33.72 -4.12
N ASN A 163 -11.96 -33.25 -2.95
CA ASN A 163 -10.57 -33.42 -2.51
C ASN A 163 -10.36 -34.80 -1.84
N HIS A 164 -9.15 -35.06 -1.37
CA HIS A 164 -8.79 -36.32 -0.69
C HIS A 164 -9.56 -36.57 0.63
N ASN A 165 -10.13 -35.52 1.22
CA ASN A 165 -10.96 -35.60 2.43
C ASN A 165 -12.46 -35.68 2.09
N ASP A 166 -12.82 -35.99 0.85
CA ASP A 166 -14.20 -36.06 0.34
C ASP A 166 -14.99 -34.72 0.42
N GLN A 167 -14.30 -33.59 0.60
CA GLN A 167 -14.91 -32.25 0.61
C GLN A 167 -15.10 -31.72 -0.81
N PHE A 168 -16.26 -31.12 -1.08
CA PHE A 168 -16.53 -30.46 -2.35
C PHE A 168 -15.68 -29.20 -2.50
N CYS A 169 -14.92 -29.13 -3.59
CA CYS A 169 -14.15 -27.96 -3.99
C CYS A 169 -14.61 -27.48 -5.36
N ARG A 170 -14.57 -26.16 -5.54
CA ARG A 170 -14.93 -25.47 -6.76
C ARG A 170 -13.81 -24.55 -7.19
N GLU A 171 -13.37 -24.74 -8.42
CA GLU A 171 -12.51 -23.81 -9.12
C GLU A 171 -13.38 -22.68 -9.68
N TYR A 172 -12.89 -21.45 -9.63
CA TYR A 172 -13.60 -20.27 -10.11
C TYR A 172 -12.64 -19.29 -10.77
N GLU A 173 -13.21 -18.50 -11.67
CA GLU A 173 -12.59 -17.33 -12.27
C GLU A 173 -13.34 -16.09 -11.77
N ARG A 174 -12.60 -15.09 -11.33
CA ARG A 174 -13.12 -13.80 -10.89
C ARG A 174 -12.47 -12.70 -11.70
N VAL A 175 -13.28 -11.79 -12.22
CA VAL A 175 -12.81 -10.57 -12.86
C VAL A 175 -13.20 -9.40 -11.98
N GLU A 176 -12.25 -8.52 -11.66
CA GLU A 176 -12.50 -7.28 -10.91
C GLU A 176 -12.04 -6.10 -11.75
N THR A 177 -12.93 -5.13 -11.93
CA THR A 177 -12.69 -3.90 -12.68
C THR A 177 -12.84 -2.73 -11.72
N THR A 178 -11.79 -1.93 -11.63
CA THR A 178 -11.74 -0.68 -10.87
C THR A 178 -11.41 0.48 -11.81
N SER A 179 -11.42 1.70 -11.30
CA SER A 179 -11.01 2.89 -12.07
C SER A 179 -9.56 2.84 -12.57
N ALA A 180 -8.70 2.05 -11.91
CA ALA A 180 -7.28 1.96 -12.25
C ALA A 180 -6.96 0.82 -13.22
N ARG A 181 -7.61 -0.34 -13.06
CA ARG A 181 -7.30 -1.56 -13.82
C ARG A 181 -8.42 -2.60 -13.75
N THR A 182 -8.38 -3.54 -14.70
CA THR A 182 -9.12 -4.80 -14.66
C THR A 182 -8.16 -5.94 -14.38
N GLU A 183 -8.48 -6.78 -13.39
CA GLU A 183 -7.71 -7.95 -13.01
C GLU A 183 -8.55 -9.22 -13.14
N THR A 184 -7.94 -10.29 -13.63
CA THR A 184 -8.55 -11.63 -13.66
C THR A 184 -7.79 -12.55 -12.74
N ILE A 185 -8.53 -13.17 -11.83
CA ILE A 185 -8.01 -14.00 -10.74
C ILE A 185 -8.71 -15.34 -10.80
N SER A 186 -7.96 -16.44 -10.83
CA SER A 186 -8.51 -17.78 -10.68
C SER A 186 -8.30 -18.26 -9.25
N GLY A 187 -9.15 -19.16 -8.76
CA GLY A 187 -8.99 -19.69 -7.42
C GLY A 187 -9.74 -20.99 -7.22
N ILE A 188 -9.46 -21.65 -6.09
CA ILE A 188 -10.15 -22.86 -5.64
C ILE A 188 -10.70 -22.59 -4.25
N ALA A 189 -12.01 -22.79 -4.08
CA ALA A 189 -12.68 -22.75 -2.79
C ALA A 189 -13.25 -24.12 -2.44
N CYS A 190 -13.11 -24.54 -1.19
CA CYS A 190 -13.68 -25.79 -0.70
C CYS A 190 -14.78 -25.51 0.30
N ARG A 191 -15.87 -26.27 0.21
CA ARG A 191 -16.98 -26.23 1.15
C ARG A 191 -16.54 -26.89 2.44
N SER A 192 -16.60 -26.10 3.51
CA SER A 192 -16.30 -26.54 4.87
C SER A 192 -17.51 -27.23 5.48
N ASP A 193 -17.30 -27.97 6.58
CA ASP A 193 -18.36 -28.75 7.23
C ASP A 193 -19.47 -27.86 7.83
N ASP A 194 -19.16 -26.59 8.10
CA ASP A 194 -20.10 -25.52 8.47
C ASP A 194 -20.93 -24.97 7.28
N GLY A 195 -20.76 -25.58 6.10
CA GLY A 195 -21.45 -25.22 4.87
C GLY A 195 -20.87 -24.00 4.15
N GLN A 196 -19.83 -23.33 4.69
CA GLN A 196 -19.23 -22.15 4.07
C GLN A 196 -18.16 -22.52 3.03
N TRP A 197 -18.13 -21.79 1.92
CA TRP A 197 -17.04 -21.88 0.95
C TRP A 197 -15.84 -21.08 1.46
N ARG A 198 -14.67 -21.72 1.51
CA ARG A 198 -13.41 -21.08 1.90
C ARG A 198 -12.38 -21.24 0.79
N THR A 199 -11.85 -20.13 0.30
CA THR A 199 -10.77 -20.13 -0.69
C THR A 199 -9.52 -20.76 -0.08
N ARG A 200 -8.94 -21.73 -0.80
CA ARG A 200 -7.73 -22.48 -0.40
C ARG A 200 -6.52 -22.13 -1.26
N ALA A 201 -6.76 -21.70 -2.50
CA ALA A 201 -5.71 -21.28 -3.42
C ALA A 201 -6.23 -20.15 -4.31
N VAL A 202 -5.34 -19.22 -4.64
CA VAL A 202 -5.56 -18.12 -5.56
C VAL A 202 -4.39 -18.10 -6.55
N PHE A 203 -4.71 -17.92 -7.83
CA PHE A 203 -3.77 -17.86 -8.94
C PHE A 203 -3.97 -16.53 -9.66
N TYR A 204 -2.90 -15.76 -9.76
CA TYR A 204 -2.86 -14.53 -10.53
C TYR A 204 -2.45 -14.87 -11.97
N ARG A 205 -3.18 -14.31 -12.94
CA ARG A 205 -2.76 -14.37 -14.35
C ARG A 205 -2.06 -13.05 -14.67
N ASP A 206 -0.78 -13.15 -15.00
CA ASP A 206 0.04 -12.06 -15.55
C ASP A 206 -0.34 -11.73 -17.00
#